data_AF-A0A0A3XEF2-F1
#
_entry.id   AF-A0A0A3XEF2-F1
#
_cell.length_a   1.000
_cell.length_b   1.000
_cell.length_c   1.000
_cell.angle_alpha   90.00
_cell.angle_beta   90.00
_cell.angle_gamma   90.00
#
_symmetry.space_group_name_H-M   'P 1'
#
loop_
_entity.id
_entity.type
_entity.pdbx_description
1 polymer ?
#
loop_
_entity_poly.entity_id
_entity_poly.type
_entity_poly.pdbx_seq_one_letter_code
_entity_poly.pdbx_strand_id
1 'polypeptide(L)'
;MTMTTKPMLINSARLQQRIDALSRIGRIAETGVCRLALSKEDKLAVEVVAGWMQEAGMTTRIDHFGNLIGRLEGMNPAAKLLMIGSHIDSQPYGGRFDGPIGVLGGIEVVQTLVEQNIKPECPIEVVAFCDEEGARFNKGLFGSRGILGNVEPEELERTDKDGVTRRQALLDFGCDPSRFAESVYPEGTIGAYLEMHIEQGPLLDTLNKPVGIVTGISGPLWLTVEVTGFAGHAGSVPMAMRQDALLGAAKIILALNQIASQDPAAPTVGTV
;
A
#
# COMPACT_ATOMS: atom_id res chain seq x y z
N MET A 1 21.56 -36.32 11.25
CA MET A 1 20.13 -36.38 11.60
C MET A 1 19.41 -35.31 10.82
N THR A 2 18.71 -35.69 9.75
CA THR A 2 17.81 -34.79 9.01
C THR A 2 16.62 -34.50 9.92
N MET A 3 16.60 -33.31 10.54
CA MET A 3 15.41 -32.85 11.25
C MET A 3 14.31 -32.67 10.22
N THR A 4 13.38 -33.62 10.18
CA THR A 4 12.08 -33.45 9.55
C THR A 4 11.30 -32.46 10.42
N THR A 5 11.51 -31.16 10.19
CA THR A 5 10.65 -30.14 10.76
C THR A 5 9.26 -30.34 10.19
N LYS A 6 8.30 -30.64 11.07
CA LYS A 6 6.89 -30.65 10.70
C LYS A 6 6.58 -29.25 10.13
N PRO A 7 5.94 -29.13 8.95
CA PRO A 7 5.70 -27.83 8.36
C PRO A 7 4.86 -27.00 9.32
N MET A 8 5.37 -25.82 9.66
CA MET A 8 4.63 -24.84 10.45
C MET A 8 3.53 -24.27 9.55
N LEU A 9 2.29 -24.36 10.00
CA LEU A 9 1.13 -23.88 9.27
C LEU A 9 0.45 -22.77 10.06
N ILE A 10 0.00 -21.74 9.34
CA ILE A 10 -0.82 -20.66 9.90
C ILE A 10 -2.26 -21.15 10.16
N ASN A 11 -3.02 -20.39 10.94
CA ASN A 11 -4.46 -20.58 11.06
C ASN A 11 -5.20 -19.80 9.95
N SER A 12 -5.41 -20.44 8.80
CA SER A 12 -6.06 -19.82 7.64
C SER A 12 -7.49 -19.36 7.92
N ALA A 13 -8.23 -20.07 8.80
CA ALA A 13 -9.59 -19.68 9.17
C ALA A 13 -9.62 -18.36 9.95
N ARG A 14 -8.68 -18.17 10.89
CA ARG A 14 -8.54 -16.91 11.64
C ARG A 14 -8.15 -15.76 10.73
N LEU A 15 -7.19 -15.98 9.82
CA LEU A 15 -6.79 -14.97 8.83
C LEU A 15 -7.99 -14.55 7.96
N GLN A 16 -8.73 -15.51 7.42
CA GLN A 16 -9.93 -15.24 6.61
C GLN A 16 -10.99 -14.46 7.41
N GLN A 17 -11.25 -14.85 8.65
CA GLN A 17 -12.20 -14.15 9.53
C GLN A 17 -11.79 -12.69 9.77
N ARG A 18 -10.50 -12.42 9.99
CA ARG A 18 -9.99 -11.05 10.17
C ARG A 18 -10.10 -10.23 8.89
N ILE A 19 -9.82 -10.81 7.73
CA ILE A 19 -10.02 -10.15 6.42
C ILE A 19 -11.49 -9.78 6.25
N ASP A 20 -12.42 -10.71 6.48
CA ASP A 20 -13.85 -10.47 6.34
C ASP A 20 -14.42 -9.51 7.39
N ALA A 21 -13.81 -9.45 8.58
CA ALA A 21 -14.17 -8.48 9.61
C ALA A 21 -13.69 -7.06 9.24
N LEU A 22 -12.44 -6.93 8.81
CA LEU A 22 -11.85 -5.65 8.40
C LEU A 22 -12.54 -5.08 7.16
N SER A 23 -12.94 -5.93 6.21
CA SER A 23 -13.65 -5.51 5.00
C SER A 23 -15.05 -4.92 5.27
N ARG A 24 -15.59 -5.08 6.48
CA ARG A 24 -16.88 -4.45 6.87
C ARG A 24 -16.70 -2.97 7.21
N ILE A 25 -15.49 -2.54 7.57
CA ILE A 25 -15.17 -1.15 7.89
C ILE A 25 -14.89 -0.41 6.58
N GLY A 26 -15.80 0.50 6.22
CA GLY A 26 -15.77 1.19 4.93
C GLY A 26 -16.43 0.40 3.78
N ARG A 27 -17.25 -0.61 4.07
CA ARG A 27 -17.85 -1.47 3.04
C ARG A 27 -18.70 -0.68 2.02
N ILE A 28 -18.47 -0.95 0.74
CA ILE A 28 -19.31 -0.54 -0.38
C ILE A 28 -19.92 -1.78 -1.03
N ALA A 29 -21.26 -1.83 -1.10
CA ALA A 29 -21.99 -2.93 -1.71
C ALA A 29 -21.51 -4.31 -1.20
N GLU A 30 -21.36 -5.30 -2.08
CA GLU A 30 -21.00 -6.66 -1.66
C GLU A 30 -19.53 -6.80 -1.25
N THR A 31 -18.59 -6.27 -2.04
CA THR A 31 -17.15 -6.55 -1.92
C THR A 31 -16.23 -5.34 -1.88
N GLY A 32 -16.76 -4.13 -2.15
CA GLY A 32 -15.95 -2.91 -2.20
C GLY A 32 -15.61 -2.38 -0.81
N VAL A 33 -14.54 -1.59 -0.73
CA VAL A 33 -14.08 -0.93 0.49
C VAL A 33 -13.67 0.51 0.15
N CYS A 34 -14.13 1.46 0.94
CA CYS A 34 -13.66 2.85 0.97
C CYS A 34 -13.23 3.16 2.40
N ARG A 35 -11.93 3.12 2.61
CA ARG A 35 -11.30 3.42 3.89
C ARG A 35 -10.11 4.32 3.60
N LEU A 36 -10.41 5.60 3.33
CA LEU A 36 -9.40 6.60 3.03
C LEU A 36 -8.51 6.85 4.24
N ALA A 37 -7.22 7.08 4.03
CA ALA A 37 -6.28 7.30 5.12
C ALA A 37 -6.72 8.44 6.05
N LEU A 38 -6.49 8.26 7.36
CA LEU A 38 -6.81 9.21 8.43
C LEU A 38 -8.30 9.58 8.53
N SER A 39 -9.18 8.79 7.91
CA SER A 39 -10.64 8.92 8.04
C SER A 39 -11.13 8.30 9.35
N LYS A 40 -12.43 8.44 9.62
CA LYS A 40 -13.05 7.78 10.78
C LYS A 40 -13.05 6.26 10.62
N GLU A 41 -13.28 5.79 9.39
CA GLU A 41 -13.25 4.38 9.00
C GLU A 41 -11.84 3.81 9.18
N ASP A 42 -10.82 4.56 8.75
CA ASP A 42 -9.42 4.16 8.94
C ASP A 42 -9.04 4.11 10.42
N LYS A 43 -9.44 5.10 11.21
CA LYS A 43 -9.21 5.12 12.66
C LYS A 43 -9.82 3.89 13.34
N LEU A 44 -11.08 3.56 13.00
CA LEU A 44 -11.75 2.36 13.51
C LEU A 44 -11.02 1.08 13.09
N ALA A 45 -10.55 1.00 11.85
CA ALA A 45 -9.77 -0.14 11.37
C ALA A 45 -8.45 -0.28 12.12
N VAL A 46 -7.71 0.81 12.32
CA VAL A 46 -6.47 0.82 13.12
C VAL A 46 -6.74 0.33 14.54
N GLU A 47 -7.81 0.79 15.19
CA GLU A 47 -8.17 0.33 16.54
C GLU A 47 -8.47 -1.19 16.59
N VAL A 48 -9.21 -1.70 15.61
CA VAL A 48 -9.51 -3.14 15.51
C VAL A 48 -8.26 -3.97 15.23
N VAL A 49 -7.42 -3.54 14.29
CA VAL A 49 -6.18 -4.24 13.93
C VAL A 49 -5.18 -4.19 15.09
N ALA A 50 -5.11 -3.08 15.83
CA ALA A 50 -4.31 -2.98 17.04
C ALA A 50 -4.77 -4.00 18.10
N GLY A 51 -6.08 -4.19 18.28
CA GLY A 51 -6.63 -5.24 19.13
C GLY A 51 -6.15 -6.64 18.72
N TRP A 52 -6.20 -6.96 17.42
CA TRP A 52 -5.69 -8.24 16.92
C TRP A 52 -4.17 -8.40 17.08
N MET A 53 -3.41 -7.31 16.98
CA MET A 53 -1.99 -7.34 17.26
C MET A 53 -1.72 -7.67 18.74
N GLN A 54 -2.48 -7.08 19.65
CA GLN A 54 -2.40 -7.36 21.09
C GLN A 54 -2.79 -8.80 21.42
N GLU A 55 -3.87 -9.31 20.80
CA GLU A 55 -4.27 -10.73 20.91
C GLU A 55 -3.17 -11.68 20.44
N ALA A 56 -2.39 -11.29 19.44
CA ALA A 56 -1.25 -12.04 18.93
C ALA A 56 -0.01 -11.98 19.85
N GLY A 57 -0.07 -11.24 20.97
CA GLY A 57 1.03 -11.10 21.92
C GLY A 57 2.00 -9.95 21.63
N MET A 58 1.63 -9.00 20.76
CA MET A 58 2.43 -7.82 20.47
C MET A 58 2.09 -6.63 21.37
N THR A 59 3.06 -5.75 21.59
CA THR A 59 2.80 -4.39 22.06
C THR A 59 2.49 -3.50 20.87
N THR A 60 1.52 -2.58 20.99
CA THR A 60 1.07 -1.74 19.87
C THR A 60 1.30 -0.26 20.14
N ARG A 61 1.64 0.48 19.09
CA ARG A 61 1.67 1.95 19.09
C ARG A 61 1.20 2.49 17.74
N ILE A 62 0.70 3.72 17.75
CA ILE A 62 0.53 4.53 16.53
C ILE A 62 1.63 5.59 16.57
N ASP A 63 2.42 5.68 15.51
CA ASP A 63 3.48 6.69 15.42
C ASP A 63 2.94 8.07 15.00
N HIS A 64 3.81 9.08 14.94
CA HIS A 64 3.37 10.42 14.57
C HIS A 64 2.99 10.57 13.09
N PHE A 65 3.38 9.63 12.23
CA PHE A 65 2.96 9.57 10.82
C PHE A 65 1.62 8.83 10.64
N GLY A 66 1.03 8.29 11.70
CA GLY A 66 -0.22 7.52 11.65
C GLY A 66 -0.03 6.03 11.39
N ASN A 67 1.22 5.53 11.35
CA ASN A 67 1.47 4.11 11.17
C ASN A 67 1.06 3.33 12.42
N LEU A 68 0.31 2.24 12.24
CA LEU A 68 0.06 1.28 13.32
C LEU A 68 1.18 0.25 13.34
N ILE A 69 1.83 0.09 14.49
CA ILE A 69 2.98 -0.81 14.66
C ILE A 69 2.72 -1.75 15.84
N GLY A 70 2.71 -3.05 15.56
CA GLY A 70 2.72 -4.13 16.54
C GLY A 70 4.11 -4.73 16.66
N ARG A 71 4.66 -4.83 17.87
CA ARG A 71 6.01 -5.35 18.13
C ARG A 71 5.99 -6.61 18.99
N LEU A 72 6.63 -7.66 18.50
CA LEU A 72 7.02 -8.85 19.27
C LEU A 72 8.50 -8.79 19.61
N GLU A 73 8.84 -8.88 20.89
CA GLU A 73 10.25 -8.93 21.31
C GLU A 73 10.92 -10.26 20.97
N GLY A 74 12.12 -10.17 20.39
CA GLY A 74 12.99 -11.33 20.14
C GLY A 74 13.77 -11.78 21.36
N MET A 75 14.61 -12.80 21.18
CA MET A 75 15.59 -13.23 22.18
C MET A 75 16.69 -12.18 22.38
N ASN A 76 17.05 -11.46 21.33
CA ASN A 76 18.01 -10.36 21.35
C ASN A 76 17.32 -9.04 20.94
N PRO A 77 16.89 -8.20 21.91
CA PRO A 77 16.25 -6.92 21.62
C PRO A 77 17.14 -5.92 20.87
N ALA A 78 18.47 -6.10 20.89
CA ALA A 78 19.43 -5.24 20.20
C ALA A 78 19.71 -5.69 18.75
N ALA A 79 19.17 -6.83 18.31
CA ALA A 79 19.28 -7.25 16.93
C ALA A 79 18.47 -6.32 16.01
N LYS A 80 18.90 -6.20 14.75
CA LYS A 80 18.11 -5.52 13.72
C LYS A 80 16.77 -6.23 13.57
N LEU A 81 15.68 -5.47 13.51
CA LEU A 81 14.34 -6.04 13.47
C LEU A 81 13.98 -6.57 12.08
N LEU A 82 13.09 -7.56 12.05
CA LEU A 82 12.35 -7.94 10.87
C LEU A 82 11.05 -7.14 10.84
N MET A 83 10.86 -6.33 9.81
CA MET A 83 9.60 -5.62 9.58
C MET A 83 8.76 -6.42 8.59
N ILE A 84 7.50 -6.64 8.93
CA ILE A 84 6.50 -7.25 8.05
C ILE A 84 5.37 -6.23 7.90
N GLY A 85 4.96 -5.91 6.69
CA GLY A 85 3.96 -4.87 6.56
C GLY A 85 3.28 -4.82 5.23
N SER A 86 2.34 -3.88 5.17
CA SER A 86 1.70 -3.35 3.99
C SER A 86 0.89 -2.13 4.48
N HIS A 87 -0.30 -1.91 3.96
CA HIS A 87 -1.21 -0.84 4.37
C HIS A 87 -2.60 -1.38 4.69
N ILE A 88 -3.43 -0.54 5.31
CA ILE A 88 -4.86 -0.86 5.49
C ILE A 88 -5.77 0.26 4.99
N ASP A 89 -5.27 1.41 4.52
CA ASP A 89 -6.10 2.35 3.75
C ASP A 89 -6.43 1.77 2.37
N SER A 90 -7.37 2.39 1.67
CA SER A 90 -7.78 1.96 0.32
C SER A 90 -8.02 3.14 -0.61
N GLN A 91 -7.97 2.88 -1.92
CA GLN A 91 -8.65 3.72 -2.90
C GLN A 91 -10.15 3.92 -2.56
N PRO A 92 -10.82 4.94 -3.12
CA PRO A 92 -12.26 5.18 -2.90
C PRO A 92 -13.17 4.01 -3.32
N TYR A 93 -12.69 3.16 -4.23
CA TYR A 93 -13.36 1.94 -4.70
C TYR A 93 -12.41 0.74 -4.62
N GLY A 94 -11.75 0.59 -3.48
CA GLY A 94 -10.76 -0.46 -3.24
C GLY A 94 -11.36 -1.86 -3.03
N GLY A 95 -10.50 -2.87 -3.15
CA GLY A 95 -10.81 -4.25 -2.82
C GLY A 95 -10.57 -4.57 -1.34
N ARG A 96 -11.01 -5.76 -0.90
CA ARG A 96 -10.82 -6.22 0.48
C ARG A 96 -9.45 -6.83 0.81
N PHE A 97 -8.58 -7.01 -0.19
CA PHE A 97 -7.31 -7.72 -0.05
C PHE A 97 -6.07 -6.83 -0.27
N ASP A 98 -6.21 -5.78 -1.08
CA ASP A 98 -5.15 -4.83 -1.45
C ASP A 98 -4.70 -4.01 -0.23
N GLY A 99 -3.50 -4.30 0.29
CA GLY A 99 -3.04 -3.87 1.61
C GLY A 99 -3.29 -4.88 2.75
N PRO A 100 -4.55 -5.08 3.22
CA PRO A 100 -4.86 -5.89 4.38
C PRO A 100 -4.27 -7.30 4.41
N ILE A 101 -4.10 -7.96 3.26
CA ILE A 101 -3.53 -9.31 3.23
C ILE A 101 -2.11 -9.32 3.82
N GLY A 102 -1.30 -8.29 3.54
CA GLY A 102 0.07 -8.18 4.04
C GLY A 102 0.12 -7.93 5.54
N VAL A 103 -0.68 -7.00 6.03
CA VAL A 103 -0.75 -6.66 7.46
C VAL A 103 -1.32 -7.84 8.26
N LEU A 104 -2.49 -8.35 7.87
CA LEU A 104 -3.14 -9.45 8.60
C LEU A 104 -2.36 -10.75 8.48
N GLY A 105 -1.69 -10.99 7.35
CA GLY A 105 -0.74 -12.08 7.18
C GLY A 105 0.45 -11.96 8.15
N GLY A 106 1.01 -10.76 8.31
CA GLY A 106 2.06 -10.50 9.30
C GLY A 106 1.62 -10.76 10.75
N ILE A 107 0.41 -10.32 11.12
CA ILE A 107 -0.18 -10.63 12.43
C ILE A 107 -0.33 -12.14 12.61
N GLU A 108 -0.80 -12.86 11.59
CA GLU A 108 -0.98 -14.30 11.65
C GLU A 108 0.35 -15.06 11.77
N VAL A 109 1.43 -14.58 11.13
CA VAL A 109 2.79 -15.11 11.34
C VAL A 109 3.18 -14.97 12.81
N VAL A 110 3.06 -13.76 13.38
CA VAL A 110 3.43 -13.49 14.78
C VAL A 110 2.59 -14.33 15.74
N GLN A 111 1.28 -14.37 15.55
CA GLN A 111 0.39 -15.15 16.40
C GLN A 111 0.70 -16.64 16.34
N THR A 112 1.01 -17.17 15.15
CA THR A 112 1.41 -18.57 14.98
C THR A 112 2.72 -18.86 15.74
N LEU A 113 3.71 -17.97 15.67
CA LEU A 113 4.96 -18.13 16.42
C LEU A 113 4.70 -18.19 17.93
N VAL A 114 3.88 -17.27 18.45
CA VAL A 114 3.53 -17.20 19.87
C VAL A 114 2.76 -18.45 20.32
N GLU A 115 1.76 -18.89 19.57
CA GLU A 115 0.96 -20.09 19.86
C GLU A 115 1.80 -21.38 19.84
N GLN A 116 2.85 -21.41 19.01
CA GLN A 116 3.80 -22.52 18.94
C GLN A 116 4.97 -22.38 19.93
N ASN A 117 4.95 -21.37 20.81
CA ASN A 117 6.02 -21.07 21.76
C ASN A 117 7.40 -20.86 21.10
N ILE A 118 7.41 -20.29 19.90
CA ILE A 118 8.63 -19.96 19.16
C ILE A 118 8.97 -18.50 19.41
N LYS A 119 10.11 -18.26 20.05
CA LYS A 119 10.65 -16.92 20.23
C LYS A 119 11.70 -16.64 19.14
N PRO A 120 11.49 -15.65 18.26
CA PRO A 120 12.45 -15.32 17.22
C PRO A 120 13.73 -14.72 17.83
N GLU A 121 14.86 -14.84 17.11
CA GLU A 121 16.13 -14.26 17.57
C GLU A 121 16.05 -12.72 17.59
N CYS A 122 15.60 -12.13 16.49
CA CYS A 122 15.39 -10.69 16.38
C CYS A 122 13.95 -10.29 16.72
N PRO A 123 13.72 -9.01 17.07
CA PRO A 123 12.37 -8.47 17.17
C PRO A 123 11.65 -8.51 15.83
N ILE A 124 10.33 -8.70 15.87
CA ILE A 124 9.46 -8.61 14.70
C ILE A 124 8.52 -7.42 14.91
N GLU A 125 8.43 -6.53 13.93
CA GLU A 125 7.40 -5.50 13.88
C GLU A 125 6.45 -5.76 12.71
N VAL A 126 5.16 -5.82 13.00
CA VAL A 126 4.10 -5.80 11.98
C VAL A 126 3.61 -4.37 11.85
N VAL A 127 3.68 -3.80 10.65
CA VAL A 127 3.28 -2.40 10.39
C VAL A 127 2.15 -2.32 9.38
N ALA A 128 1.14 -1.51 9.69
CA ALA A 128 0.21 -0.97 8.71
C ALA A 128 0.61 0.48 8.43
N PHE A 129 1.17 0.72 7.26
CA PHE A 129 1.60 2.05 6.85
C PHE A 129 0.40 2.95 6.57
N CYS A 130 0.52 4.21 6.98
CA CYS A 130 -0.48 5.24 6.73
C CYS A 130 -0.37 5.79 5.30
N ASP A 131 -1.52 5.91 4.62
CA ASP A 131 -1.69 6.60 3.33
C ASP A 131 -0.70 6.10 2.27
N GLU A 132 -0.71 4.78 2.04
CA GLU A 132 0.03 4.15 0.94
C GLU A 132 -0.56 4.60 -0.39
N GLU A 133 -1.88 4.56 -0.50
CA GLU A 133 -2.63 4.76 -1.74
C GLU A 133 -2.57 6.22 -2.22
N GLY A 134 -2.42 7.16 -1.29
CA GLY A 134 -2.42 8.59 -1.57
C GLY A 134 -3.75 9.14 -2.04
N ALA A 135 -4.82 8.35 -1.97
CA ALA A 135 -6.14 8.66 -2.52
C ALA A 135 -6.76 9.93 -1.93
N ARG A 136 -6.49 10.20 -0.64
CA ARG A 136 -7.09 11.34 0.06
C ARG A 136 -6.36 12.65 -0.19
N PHE A 137 -5.03 12.63 -0.27
CA PHE A 137 -4.18 13.84 -0.30
C PHE A 137 -3.32 13.96 -1.58
N ASN A 138 -3.59 13.13 -2.59
CA ASN A 138 -2.93 13.11 -3.89
C ASN A 138 -1.40 12.90 -3.82
N LYS A 139 -0.93 12.18 -2.79
CA LYS A 139 0.48 11.76 -2.65
C LYS A 139 0.58 10.61 -1.65
N GLY A 140 0.83 9.40 -2.16
CA GLY A 140 0.89 8.18 -1.36
C GLY A 140 2.20 7.95 -0.62
N LEU A 141 2.35 6.73 -0.11
CA LEU A 141 3.50 6.25 0.65
C LEU A 141 3.89 7.17 1.82
N PHE A 142 2.93 7.86 2.44
CA PHE A 142 3.24 8.89 3.43
C PHE A 142 3.93 8.29 4.65
N GLY A 143 3.33 7.26 5.24
CA GLY A 143 3.82 6.63 6.46
C GLY A 143 5.17 5.94 6.28
N SER A 144 5.36 5.23 5.16
CA SER A 144 6.61 4.52 4.84
C SER A 144 7.76 5.48 4.50
N ARG A 145 7.48 6.59 3.81
CA ARG A 145 8.47 7.66 3.63
C ARG A 145 8.76 8.38 4.95
N GLY A 146 7.75 8.53 5.80
CA GLY A 146 7.83 9.10 7.15
C GLY A 146 8.86 8.41 8.03
N ILE A 147 8.79 7.08 8.15
CA ILE A 147 9.75 6.33 8.99
C ILE A 147 11.21 6.44 8.50
N LEU A 148 11.43 6.88 7.26
CA LEU A 148 12.75 7.13 6.67
C LEU A 148 13.15 8.62 6.70
N GLY A 149 12.31 9.50 7.24
CA GLY A 149 12.54 10.94 7.25
C GLY A 149 12.35 11.62 5.88
N ASN A 150 11.71 10.96 4.92
CA ASN A 150 11.57 11.41 3.53
C ASN A 150 10.21 12.06 3.22
N VAL A 151 9.73 12.92 4.13
CA VAL A 151 8.47 13.68 3.98
C VAL A 151 8.80 15.13 3.64
N GLU A 152 8.21 15.65 2.57
CA GLU A 152 8.38 17.04 2.17
C GLU A 152 7.54 17.97 3.06
N PRO A 153 8.02 19.19 3.39
CA PRO A 153 7.29 20.13 4.25
C PRO A 153 5.87 20.45 3.75
N GLU A 154 5.67 20.55 2.44
CA GLU A 154 4.41 20.92 1.80
C GLU A 154 3.35 19.82 1.94
N GLU A 155 3.74 18.60 2.30
CA GLU A 155 2.81 17.47 2.41
C GLU A 155 1.79 17.61 3.52
N LEU A 156 2.10 18.37 4.57
CA LEU A 156 1.16 18.61 5.67
C LEU A 156 0.04 19.56 5.28
N GLU A 157 0.28 20.41 4.28
CA GLU A 157 -0.68 21.42 3.83
C GLU A 157 -1.51 20.93 2.63
N ARG A 158 -1.24 19.72 2.12
CA ARG A 158 -2.10 19.08 1.11
C ARG A 158 -3.50 18.88 1.67
N THR A 159 -4.50 19.28 0.91
CA THR A 159 -5.91 19.17 1.28
C THR A 159 -6.58 18.00 0.57
N ASP A 160 -7.53 17.38 1.26
CA ASP A 160 -8.50 16.50 0.60
C ASP A 160 -9.56 17.31 -0.18
N LYS A 161 -10.49 16.59 -0.81
CA LYS A 161 -11.58 17.18 -1.61
C LYS A 161 -12.51 18.12 -0.82
N ASP A 162 -12.55 17.97 0.51
CA ASP A 162 -13.40 18.73 1.41
C ASP A 162 -12.63 19.88 2.08
N GLY A 163 -11.36 20.07 1.71
CA GLY A 163 -10.49 21.15 2.19
C GLY A 163 -9.77 20.85 3.51
N VAL A 164 -9.84 19.62 4.04
CA VAL A 164 -9.13 19.23 5.27
C VAL A 164 -7.67 18.97 4.93
N THR A 165 -6.75 19.63 5.64
CA THR A 165 -5.31 19.41 5.46
C THR A 165 -4.87 18.07 6.06
N ARG A 166 -3.81 17.45 5.53
CA ARG A 166 -3.20 16.26 6.13
C ARG A 166 -2.78 16.52 7.58
N ARG A 167 -2.29 17.72 7.88
CA ARG A 167 -2.00 18.17 9.25
C ARG A 167 -3.21 18.01 10.17
N GLN A 168 -4.37 18.55 9.78
CA GLN A 168 -5.58 18.46 10.59
C GLN A 168 -6.03 17.00 10.74
N ALA A 169 -5.99 16.23 9.65
CA ALA A 169 -6.36 14.82 9.69
C ALA A 169 -5.47 14.00 10.65
N LEU A 170 -4.15 14.24 10.69
CA LEU A 170 -3.24 13.61 11.64
C LEU A 170 -3.59 13.98 13.09
N LEU A 171 -3.85 15.26 13.37
CA LEU A 171 -4.25 15.71 14.70
C LEU A 171 -5.56 15.05 15.16
N ASP A 172 -6.55 14.96 14.27
CA ASP A 172 -7.84 14.29 14.55
C ASP A 172 -7.67 12.77 14.74
N PHE A 173 -6.68 12.18 14.05
CA PHE A 173 -6.30 10.78 14.23
C PHE A 173 -5.65 10.51 15.60
N GLY A 174 -5.09 11.56 16.24
CA GLY A 174 -4.37 11.47 17.52
C GLY A 174 -2.85 11.51 17.37
N CYS A 175 -2.34 11.83 16.18
CA CYS A 175 -0.93 12.00 15.88
C CYS A 175 -0.47 13.45 16.16
N ASP A 176 0.85 13.66 16.17
CA ASP A 176 1.44 14.99 16.40
C ASP A 176 2.52 15.26 15.35
N PRO A 177 2.20 16.03 14.29
CA PRO A 177 3.15 16.35 13.24
C PRO A 177 4.40 17.12 13.70
N SER A 178 4.38 17.75 14.87
CA SER A 178 5.56 18.43 15.41
C SER A 178 6.62 17.46 15.95
N ARG A 179 6.25 16.19 16.12
CA ARG A 179 7.06 15.12 16.72
C ARG A 179 7.47 14.03 15.73
N PHE A 180 7.35 14.26 14.42
CA PHE A 180 7.76 13.31 13.38
C PHE A 180 9.16 12.72 13.57
N ALA A 181 10.12 13.54 14.03
CA ALA A 181 11.49 13.09 14.28
C ALA A 181 11.57 11.90 15.26
N GLU A 182 10.62 11.76 16.18
CA GLU A 182 10.57 10.64 17.13
C GLU A 182 10.09 9.33 16.49
N SER A 183 9.46 9.41 15.32
CA SER A 183 8.95 8.26 14.55
C SER A 183 9.87 7.84 13.40
N VAL A 184 10.97 8.56 13.18
CA VAL A 184 11.99 8.18 12.19
C VAL A 184 12.85 7.06 12.74
N TYR A 185 13.00 5.98 11.97
CA TYR A 185 13.84 4.86 12.34
C TYR A 185 15.31 5.23 12.09
N PRO A 186 16.21 5.04 13.07
CA PRO A 186 17.64 5.20 12.84
C PRO A 186 18.13 4.24 11.75
N GLU A 187 19.07 4.70 10.92
CA GLU A 187 19.67 3.88 9.88
C GLU A 187 20.24 2.57 10.45
N GLY A 188 19.97 1.47 9.75
CA GLY A 188 20.44 0.14 10.15
C GLY A 188 19.61 -0.53 11.25
N THR A 189 18.54 0.09 11.74
CA THR A 189 17.61 -0.52 12.72
C THR A 189 16.80 -1.66 12.11
N ILE A 190 16.31 -1.46 10.88
CA ILE A 190 15.54 -2.45 10.12
C ILE A 190 16.53 -3.36 9.38
N GLY A 191 16.50 -4.66 9.67
CA GLY A 191 17.38 -5.65 9.05
C GLY A 191 16.82 -6.20 7.74
N ALA A 192 15.50 -6.35 7.67
CA ALA A 192 14.76 -6.75 6.49
C ALA A 192 13.31 -6.23 6.55
N TYR A 193 12.72 -5.98 5.38
CA TYR A 193 11.30 -5.71 5.21
C TYR A 193 10.70 -6.79 4.31
N LEU A 194 9.57 -7.37 4.73
CA LEU A 194 8.81 -8.35 3.96
C LEU A 194 7.37 -7.86 3.81
N GLU A 195 6.87 -7.94 2.59
CA GLU A 195 5.49 -7.62 2.26
C GLU A 195 4.89 -8.76 1.44
N MET A 196 3.73 -9.23 1.88
CA MET A 196 2.89 -10.13 1.10
C MET A 196 1.78 -9.29 0.50
N HIS A 197 1.59 -9.40 -0.81
CA HIS A 197 0.59 -8.64 -1.53
C HIS A 197 -0.14 -9.52 -2.54
N ILE A 198 -1.36 -9.12 -2.90
CA ILE A 198 -2.01 -9.71 -4.08
C ILE A 198 -1.27 -9.26 -5.34
N GLU A 199 -1.34 -10.05 -6.40
CA GLU A 199 -0.64 -9.75 -7.65
C GLU A 199 -1.09 -8.42 -8.29
N GLN A 200 -2.37 -8.06 -8.12
CA GLN A 200 -3.05 -6.98 -8.84
C GLN A 200 -3.03 -7.15 -10.39
N GLY A 201 -2.57 -8.30 -10.86
CA GLY A 201 -2.53 -8.72 -12.26
C GLY A 201 -3.08 -10.13 -12.45
N PRO A 202 -3.16 -10.59 -13.70
CA PRO A 202 -3.75 -11.89 -14.04
C PRO A 202 -2.73 -13.03 -14.22
N LEU A 203 -1.43 -12.79 -14.06
CA LEU A 203 -0.37 -13.71 -14.48
C LEU A 203 -0.32 -14.97 -13.63
N LEU A 204 -0.37 -14.87 -12.30
CA LEU A 204 -0.34 -16.02 -11.40
C LEU A 204 -1.57 -16.89 -11.59
N ASP A 205 -2.75 -16.29 -11.77
CA ASP A 205 -4.00 -16.99 -12.07
C ASP A 205 -3.90 -17.72 -13.43
N THR A 206 -3.45 -17.02 -14.48
CA THR A 206 -3.23 -17.60 -15.82
C THR A 206 -2.24 -18.75 -15.81
N LEU A 207 -1.19 -18.65 -14.99
CA LEU A 207 -0.17 -19.69 -14.84
C LEU A 207 -0.56 -20.79 -13.83
N ASN A 208 -1.73 -20.67 -13.19
CA ASN A 208 -2.19 -21.53 -12.10
C ASN A 208 -1.13 -21.70 -11.00
N LYS A 209 -0.55 -20.57 -10.56
CA LYS A 209 0.46 -20.51 -9.50
C LYS A 209 -0.10 -19.76 -8.29
N PRO A 210 0.03 -20.29 -7.07
CA PRO A 210 -0.53 -19.64 -5.88
C PRO A 210 0.35 -18.52 -5.32
N VAL A 211 1.64 -18.47 -5.68
CA VAL A 211 2.63 -17.54 -5.11
C VAL A 211 3.63 -17.15 -6.19
N GLY A 212 3.99 -15.86 -6.23
CA GLY A 212 5.12 -15.32 -6.99
C GLY A 212 6.17 -14.73 -6.06
N ILE A 213 7.45 -14.87 -6.41
CA ILE A 213 8.55 -14.19 -5.73
C ILE A 213 8.82 -12.91 -6.52
N VAL A 214 8.47 -11.76 -5.95
CA VAL A 214 8.67 -10.45 -6.59
C VAL A 214 10.16 -10.14 -6.63
N THR A 215 10.69 -9.86 -7.83
CA THR A 215 12.12 -9.52 -8.04
C THR A 215 12.37 -8.02 -8.16
N GLY A 216 11.31 -7.23 -8.35
CA GLY A 216 11.39 -5.78 -8.51
C GLY A 216 10.02 -5.17 -8.78
N ILE A 217 9.96 -3.84 -8.76
CA ILE A 217 8.78 -3.03 -9.04
C ILE A 217 9.11 -2.16 -10.27
N SER A 218 8.15 -2.00 -11.18
CA SER A 218 8.32 -1.14 -12.35
C SER A 218 8.53 0.32 -11.96
N GLY A 219 9.49 0.99 -12.60
CA GLY A 219 9.67 2.44 -12.46
C GLY A 219 8.58 3.19 -13.25
N PRO A 220 7.68 3.95 -12.60
CA PRO A 220 6.62 4.64 -13.32
C PRO A 220 7.16 5.86 -14.07
N LEU A 221 6.59 6.13 -15.25
CA LEU A 221 6.74 7.38 -15.98
C LEU A 221 5.34 7.89 -16.33
N TRP A 222 4.99 9.05 -15.78
CA TRP A 222 3.73 9.72 -16.09
C TRP A 222 4.01 10.99 -16.89
N LEU A 223 3.36 11.13 -18.05
CA LEU A 223 3.54 12.24 -18.97
C LEU A 223 2.18 12.87 -19.29
N THR A 224 2.13 14.20 -19.26
CA THR A 224 1.01 14.96 -19.81
C THR A 224 1.41 15.48 -21.19
N VAL A 225 0.65 15.11 -22.22
CA VAL A 225 0.90 15.53 -23.61
C VAL A 225 -0.22 16.43 -24.07
N GLU A 226 0.10 17.67 -24.40
CA GLU A 226 -0.84 18.64 -24.98
C GLU A 226 -0.65 18.70 -26.49
N VAL A 227 -1.75 18.49 -27.24
CA VAL A 227 -1.75 18.57 -28.71
C VAL A 227 -2.62 19.75 -29.14
N THR A 228 -1.99 20.77 -29.68
CA THR A 228 -2.69 21.99 -30.14
C THR A 228 -2.89 21.95 -31.64
N GLY A 229 -4.15 22.09 -32.06
CA GLY A 229 -4.55 22.18 -33.46
C GLY A 229 -5.18 23.53 -33.80
N PHE A 230 -5.95 23.58 -34.87
CA PHE A 230 -6.72 24.76 -35.28
C PHE A 230 -8.21 24.42 -35.34
N ALA A 231 -9.01 25.02 -34.45
CA ALA A 231 -10.45 24.82 -34.40
C ALA A 231 -11.12 25.42 -35.65
N GLY A 232 -11.92 24.61 -36.33
CA GLY A 232 -12.63 25.02 -37.54
C GLY A 232 -13.97 24.31 -37.67
N HIS A 233 -14.88 24.87 -38.48
CA HIS A 233 -16.22 24.31 -38.64
C HIS A 233 -16.19 22.92 -39.30
N ALA A 234 -16.79 21.93 -38.61
CA ALA A 234 -16.67 20.51 -38.94
C ALA A 234 -17.18 20.13 -40.34
N GLY A 235 -18.11 20.91 -40.93
CA GLY A 235 -18.65 20.64 -42.26
C GLY A 235 -18.03 21.44 -43.40
N SER A 236 -17.26 22.50 -43.12
CA SER A 236 -16.85 23.47 -44.16
C SER A 236 -15.35 23.64 -44.31
N VAL A 237 -14.53 23.24 -43.32
CA VAL A 237 -13.08 23.24 -43.48
C VAL A 237 -12.65 22.02 -44.30
N PRO A 238 -12.08 22.21 -45.52
CA PRO A 238 -11.60 21.11 -46.35
C PRO A 238 -10.50 20.32 -45.66
N MET A 239 -10.41 19.02 -45.94
CA MET A 239 -9.47 18.12 -45.25
C MET A 239 -8.01 18.57 -45.35
N ALA A 240 -7.58 19.11 -46.49
CA ALA A 240 -6.20 19.58 -46.70
C ALA A 240 -5.81 20.79 -45.83
N MET A 241 -6.78 21.49 -45.23
CA MET A 241 -6.55 22.68 -44.39
C MET A 241 -6.70 22.37 -42.90
N ARG A 242 -7.03 21.14 -42.52
CA ARG A 242 -7.27 20.79 -41.12
C ARG A 242 -5.96 20.61 -40.35
N GLN A 243 -5.97 21.13 -39.13
CA GLN A 243 -4.98 20.84 -38.09
C GLN A 243 -5.74 20.22 -36.91
N ASP A 244 -6.12 18.96 -37.06
CA ASP A 244 -6.99 18.25 -36.12
C ASP A 244 -6.18 17.67 -34.95
N ALA A 245 -6.35 18.25 -33.76
CA ALA A 245 -5.65 17.84 -32.56
C ALA A 245 -5.99 16.41 -32.12
N LEU A 246 -7.24 15.99 -32.26
CA LEU A 246 -7.67 14.64 -31.87
C LEU A 246 -7.08 13.57 -32.79
N LEU A 247 -7.01 13.86 -34.09
CA LEU A 247 -6.31 12.98 -35.03
C LEU A 247 -4.81 12.89 -34.73
N GLY A 248 -4.18 14.00 -34.32
CA GLY A 248 -2.79 14.02 -33.84
C GLY A 248 -2.60 13.15 -32.60
N ALA A 249 -3.46 13.31 -31.59
CA ALA A 249 -3.44 12.52 -30.36
C ALA A 249 -3.63 11.02 -30.63
N ALA A 250 -4.58 10.63 -31.50
CA ALA A 250 -4.81 9.24 -31.88
C ALA A 250 -3.56 8.58 -32.48
N LYS A 251 -2.79 9.31 -33.30
CA LYS A 251 -1.52 8.81 -33.86
C LYS A 251 -0.46 8.60 -32.77
N ILE A 252 -0.38 9.50 -31.80
CA ILE A 252 0.54 9.38 -30.66
C ILE A 252 0.18 8.14 -29.82
N ILE A 253 -1.11 7.93 -29.54
CA ILE A 253 -1.60 6.76 -28.79
C ILE A 253 -1.18 5.45 -29.47
N LEU A 254 -1.42 5.33 -30.78
CA LEU A 254 -1.04 4.14 -31.54
C LEU A 254 0.47 3.92 -31.55
N ALA A 255 1.26 4.99 -31.74
CA ALA A 255 2.72 4.92 -31.71
C ALA A 255 3.25 4.48 -30.35
N LEU A 256 2.69 5.00 -29.24
CA LEU A 256 3.08 4.60 -27.90
C LEU A 256 2.77 3.12 -27.65
N ASN A 257 1.57 2.66 -28.00
CA ASN A 257 1.21 1.25 -27.87
C ASN A 257 2.15 0.35 -28.68
N GLN A 258 2.51 0.77 -29.89
CA GLN A 258 3.49 0.04 -30.72
C GLN A 258 4.85 -0.02 -30.03
N ILE A 259 5.37 1.10 -29.52
CA ILE A 259 6.65 1.16 -28.80
C ILE A 259 6.64 0.25 -27.58
N ALA A 260 5.60 0.35 -26.74
CA ALA A 260 5.47 -0.46 -25.52
C ALA A 260 5.41 -1.96 -25.83
N SER A 261 4.93 -2.34 -27.01
CA SER A 261 4.80 -3.73 -27.46
C SER A 261 6.00 -4.25 -28.28
N GLN A 262 7.05 -3.45 -28.49
CA GLN A 262 8.19 -3.82 -29.35
C GLN A 262 9.00 -5.00 -28.80
N ASP A 263 9.08 -5.13 -27.48
CA ASP A 263 9.75 -6.24 -26.81
C ASP A 263 8.71 -7.10 -26.07
N PRO A 264 8.25 -8.22 -26.66
CA PRO A 264 7.28 -9.11 -26.04
C PRO A 264 7.79 -9.80 -24.76
N ALA A 265 9.10 -9.80 -24.52
CA ALA A 265 9.69 -10.39 -23.32
C ALA A 265 9.82 -9.37 -22.17
N ALA A 266 9.68 -8.07 -22.45
CA ALA A 266 9.71 -7.05 -21.42
C ALA A 266 8.39 -7.04 -20.63
N PRO A 267 8.42 -6.92 -19.29
CA PRO A 267 7.22 -6.78 -18.45
C PRO A 267 6.61 -5.37 -18.53
N THR A 268 6.80 -4.67 -19.65
CA THR A 268 6.35 -3.29 -19.84
C THR A 268 4.83 -3.25 -19.88
N VAL A 269 4.26 -2.36 -19.08
CA VAL A 269 2.83 -2.02 -19.12
C VAL A 269 2.74 -0.55 -19.49
N GLY A 270 1.81 -0.19 -20.37
CA GLY A 270 1.57 1.18 -20.80
C GLY A 270 0.10 1.42 -21.09
N THR A 271 -0.37 2.61 -20.72
CA THR A 271 -1.74 3.08 -20.95
C THR A 271 -1.71 4.54 -21.38
N VAL A 272 -2.70 4.98 -22.18
CA VAL A 272 -2.94 6.39 -22.49
C VAL A 272 -4.34 6.79 -22.03
#